data_AF-A0A026WMY1-F1
#
_entry.id   AF-A0A026WMY1-F1
#
_cell.length_a   1.000
_cell.length_b   1.000
_cell.length_c   1.000
_cell.angle_alpha   90.00
_cell.angle_beta   90.00
_cell.angle_gamma   90.00
#
_symmetry.space_group_name_H-M   'P 1'
#
loop_
_entity.id
_entity.type
_entity.pdbx_description
1 polymer ?
#
loop_
_entity_poly.entity_id
_entity_poly.type
_entity_poly.pdbx_seq_one_letter_code
_entity_poly.pdbx_strand_id
1 'polypeptide(L)'
;MMEETVALIKSCIISKKGGVSIEDLNDEFQNLVGEPIPYRRLGFSNLRALLRTINGLETTWNKFGEQTLTIKDSKISHLNKLICKQRVDYSQTRDKYYKQFMRRRNSFEYRDERRQNNRTLYNYNRANKRTQNLNQRRKQNFNNENVWWNNNSFDKDEENHHPIVIETNDVKRENNIYEPIANGQQLIGDDFFLQLAIRNLYLPIWRYRDSLALHCGLCVSGQTISDCTRALRKISTISNRVMILLGSADIYNNATCDEMINDMTELLQVLRSKFHLSNSAITICTIPPLANVAICAHKSQSLALFSFNNWIRSLADDASRRDPSFESYPVVDLFESFCNETYTTEYDWFQTQARRVSGTRHSYVLWNNKGRKRAMNLICEEEDVERCRSPNSSSMQ
;
A
#
# COMPACT_ATOMS: atom_id res chain seq x y z
N MET A 1 -26.10 -44.41 -7.57
CA MET A 1 -26.27 -42.99 -7.94
C MET A 1 -26.54 -42.06 -6.75
N MET A 2 -27.66 -42.17 -6.03
CA MET A 2 -27.95 -41.23 -4.92
C MET A 2 -26.99 -41.40 -3.75
N GLU A 3 -26.76 -42.63 -3.29
CA GLU A 3 -25.84 -42.93 -2.18
C GLU A 3 -24.38 -42.54 -2.49
N GLU A 4 -23.92 -42.78 -3.71
CA GLU A 4 -22.58 -42.38 -4.18
C GLU A 4 -22.42 -40.86 -4.20
N THR A 5 -23.44 -40.14 -4.68
CA THR A 5 -23.44 -38.66 -4.68
C THR A 5 -23.39 -38.13 -3.24
N VAL A 6 -24.14 -38.75 -2.33
CA VAL A 6 -24.13 -38.40 -0.91
C VAL A 6 -22.76 -38.67 -0.27
N ALA A 7 -22.11 -39.79 -0.59
CA ALA A 7 -20.77 -40.12 -0.11
C ALA A 7 -19.72 -39.09 -0.57
N LEU A 8 -19.78 -38.67 -1.84
CA LEU A 8 -18.89 -37.65 -2.40
C LEU A 8 -19.12 -36.27 -1.77
N ILE A 9 -20.39 -35.86 -1.58
CA ILE A 9 -20.74 -34.63 -0.85
C ILE A 9 -20.16 -34.68 0.57
N LYS A 10 -20.27 -35.83 1.26
CA LYS A 10 -19.71 -35.99 2.60
C LYS A 10 -18.18 -35.85 2.59
N SER A 11 -17.51 -36.44 1.60
CA SER A 11 -16.05 -36.31 1.43
C SER A 11 -15.61 -34.85 1.23
N CYS A 12 -16.33 -34.07 0.41
CA CYS A 12 -16.06 -32.64 0.19
C CYS A 12 -16.18 -31.82 1.48
N ILE A 13 -17.14 -32.15 2.35
CA ILE A 13 -17.36 -31.43 3.60
C ILE A 13 -16.28 -31.76 4.63
N ILE A 14 -15.85 -33.02 4.69
CA ILE A 14 -14.83 -33.49 5.65
C ILE A 14 -13.43 -32.97 5.29
N SER A 15 -13.10 -32.86 4.01
CA SER A 15 -11.77 -32.44 3.56
C SER A 15 -11.43 -30.98 3.92
N LYS A 16 -12.43 -30.14 4.24
CA LYS A 16 -12.22 -28.74 4.61
C LYS A 16 -12.29 -28.49 6.12
N LYS A 17 -11.24 -27.85 6.63
CA LYS A 17 -11.16 -27.39 8.02
C LYS A 17 -12.26 -26.37 8.31
N GLY A 18 -13.19 -26.71 9.21
CA GLY A 18 -14.28 -25.83 9.64
C GLY A 18 -15.58 -25.96 8.83
N GLY A 19 -15.66 -26.92 7.91
CA GLY A 19 -16.83 -27.16 7.07
C GLY A 19 -16.80 -26.41 5.74
N VAL A 20 -17.89 -26.51 4.98
CA VAL A 20 -18.04 -25.90 3.65
C VAL A 20 -19.32 -25.08 3.61
N SER A 21 -19.29 -23.86 3.08
CA SER A 21 -20.51 -23.07 2.90
C SER A 21 -21.41 -23.72 1.84
N ILE A 22 -22.72 -23.46 1.91
CA ILE A 22 -23.66 -23.99 0.90
C ILE A 22 -23.33 -23.44 -0.49
N GLU A 23 -22.82 -22.21 -0.56
CA GLU A 23 -22.44 -21.53 -1.80
C GLU A 23 -21.21 -22.19 -2.45
N ASP A 24 -20.23 -22.57 -1.65
CA ASP A 24 -18.99 -23.19 -2.14
C ASP A 24 -19.09 -24.71 -2.35
N LEU A 25 -20.10 -25.37 -1.78
CA LEU A 25 -20.22 -26.83 -1.83
C LEU A 25 -20.30 -27.36 -3.26
N ASN A 26 -21.04 -26.66 -4.13
CA ASN A 26 -21.19 -27.09 -5.52
C ASN A 26 -19.86 -26.97 -6.28
N ASP A 27 -19.07 -25.92 -6.01
CA ASP A 27 -17.77 -25.70 -6.64
C ASP A 27 -16.74 -26.72 -6.15
N GLU A 28 -16.75 -27.05 -4.85
CA GLU A 28 -15.87 -28.08 -4.28
C GLU A 28 -16.21 -29.48 -4.77
N PHE A 29 -17.50 -29.79 -4.92
CA PHE A 29 -17.95 -31.04 -5.53
C PHE A 29 -17.52 -31.12 -7.00
N GLN A 30 -17.69 -30.03 -7.76
CA GLN A 30 -17.25 -29.96 -9.15
C GLN A 30 -15.73 -30.09 -9.30
N ASN A 31 -14.94 -29.54 -8.37
CA ASN A 31 -13.49 -29.71 -8.39
C ASN A 31 -13.07 -31.17 -8.13
N LEU A 32 -13.82 -31.90 -7.29
CA LEU A 32 -13.52 -33.29 -6.97
C LEU A 32 -14.00 -34.28 -8.04
N VAL A 33 -15.20 -34.05 -8.60
CA VAL A 33 -15.91 -35.00 -9.48
C VAL A 33 -15.84 -34.58 -10.95
N GLY A 34 -15.52 -33.32 -11.25
CA GLY A 34 -15.52 -32.74 -12.60
C GLY A 34 -16.87 -32.18 -13.04
N GLU A 35 -17.96 -32.55 -12.36
CA GLU A 35 -19.34 -32.14 -12.67
C GLU A 35 -20.04 -31.52 -11.45
N PRO A 36 -20.98 -30.57 -11.65
CA PRO A 36 -21.75 -29.99 -10.55
C PRO A 36 -22.70 -31.02 -9.93
N ILE A 37 -23.16 -30.75 -8.70
CA ILE A 37 -24.03 -31.68 -7.96
C ILE A 37 -25.34 -31.91 -8.75
N PRO A 38 -25.66 -33.15 -9.15
CA PRO A 38 -26.77 -33.43 -10.05
C PRO A 38 -28.15 -33.46 -9.33
N TYR A 39 -28.44 -32.49 -8.45
CA TYR A 39 -29.64 -32.50 -7.60
C TYR A 39 -30.97 -32.55 -8.40
N ARG A 40 -31.03 -31.92 -9.59
CA ARG A 40 -32.21 -31.98 -10.47
C ARG A 40 -32.40 -33.36 -11.10
N ARG A 41 -31.31 -34.02 -11.50
CA ARG A 41 -31.33 -35.39 -12.05
C ARG A 41 -31.71 -36.41 -10.99
N LEU A 42 -31.43 -36.09 -9.72
CA LEU A 42 -31.83 -36.87 -8.54
C LEU A 42 -33.27 -36.56 -8.08
N GLY A 43 -34.03 -35.73 -8.81
CA GLY A 43 -35.44 -35.45 -8.52
C GLY A 43 -35.69 -34.32 -7.51
N PHE A 44 -34.68 -33.55 -7.12
CA PHE A 44 -34.82 -32.44 -6.17
C PHE A 44 -35.01 -31.10 -6.88
N SER A 45 -35.89 -30.26 -6.33
CA SER A 45 -36.16 -28.91 -6.84
C SER A 45 -34.99 -27.94 -6.65
N ASN A 46 -34.18 -28.14 -5.60
CA ASN A 46 -32.99 -27.33 -5.31
C ASN A 46 -31.97 -28.10 -4.44
N LEU A 47 -30.74 -27.60 -4.39
CA LEU A 47 -29.64 -28.19 -3.62
C LEU A 47 -29.97 -28.32 -2.12
N ARG A 48 -30.67 -27.34 -1.53
CA ARG A 48 -31.07 -27.40 -0.12
C ARG A 48 -32.03 -28.55 0.17
N ALA A 49 -32.92 -28.88 -0.78
CA ALA A 49 -33.82 -30.02 -0.65
C ALA A 49 -33.07 -31.36 -0.66
N LEU A 50 -32.01 -31.49 -1.49
CA LEU A 50 -31.13 -32.65 -1.47
C LEU A 50 -30.36 -32.74 -0.14
N LEU A 51 -29.75 -31.65 0.33
CA LEU A 51 -28.95 -31.64 1.55
C LEU A 51 -29.74 -32.04 2.81
N ARG A 52 -31.04 -31.73 2.86
CA ARG A 52 -31.93 -32.15 3.96
C ARG A 52 -32.14 -33.66 4.05
N THR A 53 -31.88 -34.40 2.97
CA THR A 53 -31.99 -35.87 2.96
C THR A 53 -30.70 -36.57 3.43
N ILE A 54 -29.62 -35.83 3.65
CA ILE A 54 -28.32 -36.38 4.05
C ILE A 54 -28.27 -36.55 5.58
N ASN A 55 -28.30 -37.80 6.04
CA ASN A 55 -28.15 -38.12 7.46
C ASN A 55 -26.76 -37.75 8.00
N GLY A 56 -26.73 -37.07 9.15
CA GLY A 56 -25.52 -36.65 9.86
C GLY A 56 -24.94 -35.29 9.42
N LEU A 57 -25.63 -34.59 8.51
CA LEU A 57 -25.29 -33.23 8.10
C LEU A 57 -25.84 -32.23 9.12
N GLU A 58 -24.96 -31.44 9.71
CA GLU A 58 -25.32 -30.35 10.59
C GLU A 58 -24.92 -29.01 9.99
N THR A 59 -25.76 -28.02 10.27
CA THR A 59 -25.54 -26.66 9.84
C THR A 59 -25.09 -25.83 11.02
N THR A 60 -23.85 -25.37 11.00
CA THR A 60 -23.27 -24.51 12.02
C THR A 60 -23.07 -23.11 11.48
N TRP A 61 -23.06 -22.12 12.36
CA TRP A 61 -22.70 -20.76 11.99
C TRP A 61 -21.24 -20.54 12.36
N ASN A 62 -20.45 -20.07 11.41
CA ASN A 62 -19.08 -19.68 11.69
C ASN A 62 -19.06 -18.32 12.44
N LYS A 63 -17.90 -17.94 13.00
CA LYS A 63 -17.73 -16.67 13.73
C LYS A 63 -17.96 -15.41 12.87
N PHE A 64 -18.16 -15.58 11.56
CA PHE A 64 -18.43 -14.54 10.58
C PHE A 64 -19.92 -14.46 10.21
N GLY A 65 -20.79 -15.23 10.86
CA GLY A 65 -22.23 -15.23 10.60
C GLY A 65 -22.62 -15.92 9.28
N GLU A 66 -21.74 -16.76 8.73
CA GLU A 66 -22.02 -17.55 7.54
C GLU A 66 -22.39 -19.00 7.92
N GLN A 67 -23.33 -19.55 7.17
CA GLN A 67 -23.88 -20.88 7.36
C GLN A 67 -22.96 -21.94 6.73
N THR A 68 -22.24 -22.69 7.56
CA THR A 68 -21.34 -23.78 7.13
C THR A 68 -21.93 -25.16 7.42
N LEU A 69 -21.70 -26.09 6.50
CA LEU A 69 -22.08 -27.48 6.63
C LEU A 69 -20.95 -28.26 7.28
N THR A 70 -21.28 -29.04 8.29
CA THR A 70 -20.35 -29.94 9.00
C THR A 70 -20.99 -31.31 9.13
N ILE A 71 -20.16 -32.35 9.30
CA ILE A 71 -20.64 -33.72 9.48
C ILE A 71 -20.28 -34.17 10.89
N LYS A 72 -21.30 -34.47 11.69
CA LYS A 72 -21.11 -35.12 12.98
C LYS A 72 -21.25 -36.63 12.80
N ASP A 73 -20.12 -37.28 12.61
CA ASP A 73 -20.02 -38.74 12.69
C ASP A 73 -18.95 -39.12 13.71
N SER A 74 -19.33 -39.97 14.67
CA SER A 74 -18.44 -40.56 15.68
C SER A 74 -17.20 -41.21 15.06
N LYS A 75 -17.31 -41.77 13.85
CA LYS A 75 -16.20 -42.41 13.14
C LYS A 75 -15.19 -41.41 12.55
N ILE A 76 -15.56 -40.14 12.36
CA ILE A 76 -14.79 -39.13 11.59
C ILE A 76 -14.17 -38.05 12.51
N SER A 77 -14.51 -38.07 13.81
CA SER A 77 -14.00 -37.14 14.83
C SER A 77 -12.46 -37.08 14.92
N HIS A 78 -11.78 -38.20 14.68
CA HIS A 78 -10.31 -38.27 14.71
C HIS A 78 -9.66 -37.59 13.48
N LEU A 79 -10.30 -37.63 12.31
CA LEU A 79 -9.85 -36.94 11.09
C LEU A 79 -9.96 -35.42 11.23
N ASN A 80 -11.05 -34.94 11.83
CA ASN A 80 -11.23 -33.51 12.11
C ASN A 80 -10.12 -32.94 13.01
N LYS A 81 -9.64 -33.72 13.99
CA LYS A 81 -8.51 -33.33 14.84
C LYS A 81 -7.18 -33.24 14.09
N LEU A 82 -6.96 -34.11 13.09
CA LEU A 82 -5.76 -34.08 12.24
C LEU A 82 -5.79 -32.92 11.25
N ILE A 83 -6.92 -32.69 10.59
CA ILE A 83 -7.14 -31.58 9.66
C ILE A 83 -7.00 -30.23 10.38
N CYS A 84 -7.50 -30.12 11.62
CA CYS A 84 -7.30 -28.91 12.44
C CYS A 84 -5.83 -28.61 12.76
N LYS A 85 -4.95 -29.61 12.77
CA LYS A 85 -3.51 -29.46 13.08
C LYS A 85 -2.62 -29.28 11.85
N GLN A 86 -3.15 -29.41 10.63
CA GLN A 86 -2.37 -29.17 9.42
C GLN A 86 -1.97 -27.69 9.32
N ARG A 87 -0.68 -27.44 9.05
CA ARG A 87 -0.15 -26.09 8.76
C ARG A 87 -0.71 -25.65 7.40
N VAL A 88 -1.17 -24.40 7.33
CA VAL A 88 -1.73 -23.85 6.09
C VAL A 88 -0.58 -23.59 5.13
N ASP A 89 -0.58 -24.33 4.01
CA ASP A 89 0.37 -24.10 2.93
C ASP A 89 -0.16 -22.97 2.03
N TYR A 90 0.33 -21.75 2.28
CA TYR A 90 -0.11 -20.54 1.59
C TYR A 90 0.30 -20.48 0.11
N SER A 91 1.09 -21.46 -0.37
CA SER A 91 1.53 -21.52 -1.76
C SER A 91 0.37 -21.76 -2.75
N GLN A 92 -0.67 -22.50 -2.34
CA GLN A 92 -1.81 -22.84 -3.20
C GLN A 92 -2.95 -21.81 -3.16
N THR A 93 -3.04 -20.96 -2.14
CA THR A 93 -4.01 -19.86 -2.06
C THR A 93 -3.67 -18.68 -2.98
N ARG A 94 -2.42 -18.61 -3.47
CA ARG A 94 -1.96 -17.59 -4.43
C ARG A 94 -2.78 -17.59 -5.72
N ASP A 95 -3.21 -18.76 -6.19
CA ASP A 95 -3.96 -18.90 -7.44
C ASP A 95 -5.49 -18.78 -7.27
N LYS A 96 -6.03 -19.11 -6.09
CA LYS A 96 -7.48 -18.96 -5.81
C LYS A 96 -7.89 -17.49 -5.74
N TYR A 97 -7.08 -16.63 -5.09
CA TYR A 97 -7.35 -15.18 -5.05
C TYR A 97 -7.24 -14.52 -6.43
N TYR A 98 -6.43 -15.06 -7.35
CA TYR A 98 -6.32 -14.54 -8.73
C TYR A 98 -7.50 -14.95 -9.64
N LYS A 99 -8.12 -16.11 -9.41
CA LYS A 99 -9.20 -16.62 -10.29
C LYS A 99 -10.61 -16.16 -9.90
N GLN A 100 -10.84 -15.77 -8.65
CA GLN A 100 -12.17 -15.36 -8.18
C GLN A 100 -12.62 -13.98 -8.70
N PHE A 101 -11.71 -13.16 -9.23
CA PHE A 101 -12.02 -11.83 -9.78
C PHE A 101 -12.23 -11.77 -11.31
N MET A 102 -12.14 -12.92 -12.01
CA MET A 102 -12.44 -13.00 -13.45
C MET A 102 -13.87 -13.49 -13.76
N ARG A 103 -14.66 -13.88 -12.73
CA ARG A 103 -16.05 -14.34 -12.91
C ARG A 103 -17.07 -13.34 -12.38
N ARG A 104 -17.18 -12.18 -13.02
CA ARG A 104 -18.44 -11.42 -13.12
C ARG A 104 -18.37 -10.39 -14.25
N ARG A 105 -18.56 -10.86 -15.49
CA ARG A 105 -19.03 -10.00 -16.58
C ARG A 105 -19.76 -10.83 -17.63
N ASN A 106 -21.08 -10.96 -17.48
CA ASN A 106 -22.01 -11.17 -18.58
C ASN A 106 -23.02 -10.01 -18.42
N SER A 107 -23.42 -9.24 -19.42
CA SER A 107 -23.61 -9.54 -20.84
C SER A 107 -23.57 -8.23 -21.64
N PHE A 108 -22.53 -7.97 -22.43
CA PHE A 108 -22.52 -6.98 -23.53
C PHE A 108 -21.24 -7.16 -24.37
N GLU A 109 -20.98 -8.38 -24.84
CA GLU A 109 -19.75 -8.71 -25.56
C GLU A 109 -20.05 -9.54 -26.80
N TYR A 110 -20.37 -8.83 -27.89
CA TYR A 110 -20.27 -9.38 -29.25
C TYR A 110 -19.77 -8.33 -30.26
N ARG A 111 -19.27 -7.16 -29.80
CA ARG A 111 -18.77 -6.09 -30.68
C ARG A 111 -17.29 -5.70 -30.48
N ASP A 112 -16.61 -6.20 -29.44
CA ASP A 112 -15.26 -5.73 -29.10
C ASP A 112 -14.09 -6.61 -29.61
N GLU A 113 -14.33 -7.85 -30.05
CA GLU A 113 -13.23 -8.73 -30.49
C GLU A 113 -12.48 -8.21 -31.72
N ARG A 114 -13.17 -7.54 -32.66
CA ARG A 114 -12.50 -6.91 -33.83
C ARG A 114 -11.64 -5.70 -33.44
N ARG A 115 -12.01 -4.95 -32.38
CA ARG A 115 -11.23 -3.80 -31.91
C ARG A 115 -10.03 -4.23 -31.08
N GLN A 116 -10.16 -5.32 -30.31
CA GLN A 116 -9.08 -5.86 -29.50
C GLN A 116 -7.98 -6.49 -30.37
N ASN A 117 -8.34 -7.26 -31.40
CA ASN A 117 -7.36 -7.84 -32.33
C ASN A 117 -6.62 -6.79 -33.17
N ASN A 118 -7.30 -5.72 -33.59
CA ASN A 118 -6.63 -4.61 -34.29
C ASN A 118 -5.68 -3.82 -33.37
N ARG A 119 -5.99 -3.71 -32.06
CA ARG A 119 -5.10 -3.06 -31.07
C ARG A 119 -3.88 -3.90 -30.71
N THR A 120 -4.01 -5.22 -30.59
CA THR A 120 -2.87 -6.11 -30.29
C THR A 120 -1.91 -6.20 -31.49
N LEU A 121 -2.43 -6.25 -32.72
CA LEU A 121 -1.61 -6.27 -33.94
C LEU A 121 -0.86 -4.93 -34.16
N TYR A 122 -1.50 -3.79 -33.91
CA TYR A 122 -0.85 -2.48 -34.01
C TYR A 122 0.20 -2.23 -32.92
N ASN A 123 -0.01 -2.74 -31.69
CA ASN A 123 0.94 -2.58 -30.60
C ASN A 123 2.17 -3.48 -30.73
N TYR A 124 2.03 -4.70 -31.26
CA TYR A 124 3.16 -5.57 -31.56
C TYR A 124 4.07 -4.97 -32.63
N ASN A 125 3.49 -4.37 -33.67
CA ASN A 125 4.23 -3.67 -34.73
C ASN A 125 4.92 -2.39 -34.25
N ARG A 126 4.40 -1.71 -33.21
CA ARG A 126 4.98 -0.49 -32.64
C ARG A 126 6.16 -0.77 -31.71
N ALA A 127 6.11 -1.86 -30.95
CA ALA A 127 7.22 -2.33 -30.12
C ALA A 127 8.41 -2.75 -30.98
N ASN A 128 8.18 -3.55 -32.05
CA ASN A 128 9.26 -4.01 -32.93
C ASN A 128 9.93 -2.89 -33.74
N LYS A 129 9.21 -1.82 -34.11
CA LYS A 129 9.81 -0.63 -34.76
C LYS A 129 10.72 0.18 -33.83
N ARG A 130 10.45 0.21 -32.51
CA ARG A 130 11.33 0.87 -31.53
C ARG A 130 12.62 0.09 -31.29
N THR A 131 12.55 -1.25 -31.31
CA THR A 131 13.73 -2.11 -31.14
C THR A 131 14.65 -2.09 -32.36
N GLN A 132 14.10 -1.98 -33.58
CA GLN A 132 14.91 -1.83 -34.80
C GLN A 132 15.60 -0.46 -34.90
N ASN A 133 14.94 0.64 -34.50
CA ASN A 133 15.56 1.97 -34.49
C ASN A 133 16.68 2.12 -33.45
N LEU A 134 16.61 1.41 -32.31
CA LEU A 134 17.70 1.40 -31.32
C LEU A 134 18.95 0.65 -31.83
N ASN A 135 18.75 -0.43 -32.59
CA ASN A 135 19.84 -1.23 -33.16
C ASN A 135 20.54 -0.54 -34.35
N GLN A 136 19.83 0.30 -35.11
CA GLN A 136 20.46 1.14 -36.14
C GLN A 136 21.28 2.29 -35.54
N ARG A 137 20.83 2.90 -34.42
CA ARG A 137 21.61 3.94 -33.73
C ARG A 137 22.89 3.42 -33.05
N ARG A 138 22.93 2.15 -32.65
CA ARG A 138 24.13 1.52 -32.06
C ARG A 138 25.23 1.18 -33.06
N LYS A 139 24.98 1.20 -34.37
CA LYS A 139 25.98 0.86 -35.40
C LYS A 139 26.72 2.05 -36.01
N GLN A 140 26.41 3.30 -35.62
CA GLN A 140 27.04 4.49 -36.23
C GLN A 140 28.08 5.22 -35.36
N ASN A 141 28.23 4.91 -34.07
CA ASN A 141 29.17 5.60 -33.19
C ASN A 141 30.21 4.66 -32.57
N PHE A 142 30.96 3.94 -33.40
CA PHE A 142 32.25 3.39 -33.02
C PHE A 142 33.30 3.97 -33.96
N ASN A 143 34.02 5.00 -33.51
CA ASN A 143 35.43 5.25 -33.83
C ASN A 143 36.02 6.28 -32.84
N ASN A 144 37.13 5.87 -32.22
CA ASN A 144 38.10 6.56 -31.34
C ASN A 144 37.66 6.90 -29.90
N GLU A 145 38.02 6.05 -28.91
CA GLU A 145 39.32 5.97 -28.17
C GLU A 145 39.45 7.10 -27.11
N ASN A 146 39.81 6.94 -25.84
CA ASN A 146 40.24 5.84 -24.96
C ASN A 146 40.06 6.37 -23.52
N VAL A 147 39.25 5.75 -22.65
CA VAL A 147 39.33 5.98 -21.18
C VAL A 147 39.06 4.68 -20.44
N TRP A 148 39.96 4.39 -19.50
CA TRP A 148 40.10 3.16 -18.74
C TRP A 148 38.83 2.65 -18.07
N TRP A 149 38.65 1.34 -18.21
CA TRP A 149 37.69 0.52 -17.51
C TRP A 149 38.02 0.47 -16.02
N ASN A 150 37.26 1.20 -15.20
CA ASN A 150 37.14 0.83 -13.80
C ASN A 150 35.88 -0.05 -13.67
N ASN A 151 36.12 -1.36 -13.59
CA ASN A 151 35.11 -2.35 -13.29
C ASN A 151 34.55 -2.08 -11.90
N ASN A 152 33.36 -1.50 -11.81
CA ASN A 152 32.44 -1.81 -10.71
C ASN A 152 31.08 -2.12 -11.31
N SER A 153 30.78 -3.42 -11.26
CA SER A 153 29.54 -4.07 -11.61
C SER A 153 28.33 -3.20 -11.27
N PHE A 154 27.50 -2.92 -12.29
CA PHE A 154 26.11 -2.54 -12.06
C PHE A 154 25.44 -3.72 -11.36
N ASP A 155 25.43 -3.71 -10.04
CA ASP A 155 24.52 -4.54 -9.27
C ASP A 155 23.11 -4.15 -9.70
N LYS A 156 22.48 -5.07 -10.44
CA LYS A 156 21.05 -5.25 -10.32
C LYS A 156 20.83 -5.58 -8.85
N ASP A 157 20.55 -4.57 -8.03
CA ASP A 157 20.00 -4.76 -6.69
C ASP A 157 18.72 -5.58 -6.87
N GLU A 158 18.83 -6.92 -6.80
CA GLU A 158 17.70 -7.78 -6.54
C GLU A 158 17.11 -7.25 -5.25
N GLU A 159 15.85 -6.80 -5.32
CA GLU A 159 15.12 -6.31 -4.15
C GLU A 159 15.19 -7.42 -3.11
N ASN A 160 16.06 -7.27 -2.10
CA ASN A 160 16.14 -8.19 -0.98
C ASN A 160 14.76 -8.12 -0.33
N HIS A 161 13.90 -9.07 -0.69
CA HIS A 161 12.56 -9.22 -0.15
C HIS A 161 12.74 -9.74 1.28
N HIS A 162 13.21 -8.88 2.18
CA HIS A 162 13.06 -9.13 3.60
C HIS A 162 11.56 -9.39 3.82
N PRO A 163 11.21 -10.57 4.34
CA PRO A 163 9.81 -10.90 4.55
C PRO A 163 9.25 -9.86 5.53
N ILE A 164 8.27 -9.09 5.06
CA ILE A 164 7.55 -8.15 5.91
C ILE A 164 6.69 -8.99 6.84
N VAL A 165 7.14 -9.13 8.09
CA VAL A 165 6.35 -9.76 9.14
C VAL A 165 5.32 -8.75 9.61
N ILE A 166 4.04 -9.05 9.37
CA ILE A 166 2.94 -8.27 9.91
C ILE A 166 2.57 -8.88 11.25
N GLU A 167 2.88 -8.18 12.33
CA GLU A 167 2.50 -8.60 13.66
C GLU A 167 1.01 -8.30 13.91
N THR A 168 0.30 -9.28 14.44
CA THR A 168 -1.04 -9.06 14.98
C THR A 168 -0.87 -8.66 16.44
N ASN A 169 -0.87 -7.35 16.69
CA ASN A 169 -0.74 -6.85 18.05
C ASN A 169 -2.10 -6.91 18.76
N ASP A 170 -2.18 -7.75 19.78
CA ASP A 170 -3.25 -7.70 20.78
C ASP A 170 -3.13 -6.37 21.55
N VAL A 171 -3.92 -5.37 21.13
CA VAL A 171 -4.18 -4.06 21.77
C VAL A 171 -3.07 -3.61 22.74
N LYS A 172 -1.83 -3.48 22.25
CA LYS A 172 -0.79 -2.78 23.01
C LYS A 172 -1.09 -1.28 22.90
N ARG A 173 -1.76 -0.74 23.92
CA ARG A 173 -1.83 0.72 24.10
C ARG A 173 -0.48 1.18 24.60
N GLU A 174 0.49 1.26 23.71
CA GLU A 174 1.74 1.94 24.00
C GLU A 174 1.44 3.44 24.01
N ASN A 175 1.43 4.02 25.21
CA ASN A 175 1.26 5.47 25.37
C ASN A 175 2.50 6.24 24.90
N ASN A 176 3.63 5.54 24.74
CA ASN A 176 4.92 6.10 24.33
C ASN A 176 5.26 5.54 22.95
N ILE A 177 5.26 6.41 21.93
CA ILE A 177 5.52 6.01 20.55
C ILE A 177 6.64 6.90 20.03
N TYR A 178 7.81 6.32 19.77
CA TYR A 178 8.98 7.05 19.26
C TYR A 178 9.32 6.68 17.81
N GLU A 179 8.71 5.63 17.28
CA GLU A 179 8.94 5.13 15.93
C GLU A 179 7.97 5.73 14.91
N PRO A 180 8.30 5.69 13.60
CA PRO A 180 9.61 5.37 13.04
C PRO A 180 10.57 6.57 13.13
N ILE A 181 11.87 6.32 13.24
CA ILE A 181 12.89 7.39 13.31
C ILE A 181 13.76 7.36 12.05
N ALA A 182 13.96 8.52 11.41
CA ALA A 182 14.94 8.73 10.36
C ALA A 182 15.74 10.01 10.66
N ASN A 183 17.07 9.94 10.56
CA ASN A 183 17.97 11.07 10.84
C ASN A 183 17.71 11.78 12.20
N GLY A 184 17.41 10.99 13.24
CA GLY A 184 17.09 11.52 14.58
C GLY A 184 15.73 12.23 14.68
N GLN A 185 14.91 12.21 13.63
CA GLN A 185 13.56 12.76 13.62
C GLN A 185 12.52 11.65 13.58
N GLN A 186 11.48 11.76 14.40
CA GLN A 186 10.35 10.83 14.33
C GLN A 186 9.46 11.19 13.14
N LEU A 187 9.20 10.21 12.29
CA LEU A 187 8.34 10.33 11.13
C LEU A 187 6.86 10.24 11.55
N ILE A 188 6.07 11.18 11.05
CA ILE A 188 4.60 11.20 11.20
C ILE A 188 4.04 11.25 9.79
N GLY A 189 3.24 10.28 9.39
CA GLY A 189 2.75 10.27 8.02
C GLY A 189 1.82 9.15 7.63
N ASP A 190 1.43 9.19 6.36
CA ASP A 190 0.54 8.21 5.74
C ASP A 190 1.31 7.05 5.07
N ASP A 191 0.74 6.46 4.02
CA ASP A 191 1.32 5.36 3.25
C ASP A 191 2.67 5.70 2.59
N PHE A 192 2.96 6.97 2.28
CA PHE A 192 4.27 7.34 1.71
C PHE A 192 5.40 7.10 2.72
N PHE A 193 5.27 7.64 3.94
CA PHE A 193 6.25 7.40 5.00
C PHE A 193 6.20 5.98 5.54
N LEU A 194 5.01 5.37 5.64
CA LEU A 194 4.89 3.98 6.05
C LEU A 194 5.67 3.04 5.10
N GLN A 195 5.63 3.30 3.79
CA GLN A 195 6.40 2.52 2.83
C GLN A 195 7.91 2.68 3.03
N LEU A 196 8.39 3.88 3.36
CA LEU A 196 9.79 4.12 3.69
C LEU A 196 10.19 3.38 4.97
N ALA A 197 9.37 3.44 6.02
CA ALA A 197 9.62 2.73 7.27
C ALA A 197 9.75 1.21 7.05
N ILE A 198 8.87 0.63 6.21
CA ILE A 198 8.88 -0.81 5.89
C ILE A 198 10.10 -1.20 5.05
N ARG A 199 10.40 -0.43 3.99
CA ARG A 199 11.32 -0.86 2.93
C ARG A 199 12.74 -0.32 3.07
N ASN A 200 12.92 0.78 3.80
CA ASN A 200 14.19 1.46 3.93
C ASN A 200 14.71 1.43 5.39
N LEU A 201 13.82 1.46 6.38
CA LEU A 201 14.18 1.35 7.80
C LEU A 201 14.05 -0.08 8.35
N TYR A 202 13.43 -1.00 7.59
CA TYR A 202 13.20 -2.41 7.95
C TYR A 202 12.49 -2.60 9.30
N LEU A 203 11.60 -1.67 9.65
CA LEU A 203 10.87 -1.71 10.92
C LEU A 203 9.70 -2.69 10.86
N PRO A 204 9.38 -3.36 11.99
CA PRO A 204 8.22 -4.24 12.07
C PRO A 204 6.94 -3.42 11.89
N ILE A 205 5.98 -3.99 11.17
CA ILE A 205 4.65 -3.40 11.04
C ILE A 205 3.64 -4.26 11.74
N TRP A 206 2.61 -3.60 12.25
CA TRP A 206 1.55 -4.29 12.96
C TRP A 206 0.18 -3.79 12.53
N ARG A 207 -0.82 -4.63 12.78
CA ARG A 207 -2.23 -4.28 12.61
C ARG A 207 -3.03 -4.93 13.72
N TYR A 208 -4.09 -4.23 14.17
CA TYR A 208 -4.99 -4.79 15.17
C TYR A 208 -5.80 -5.98 14.64
N ARG A 209 -6.22 -5.91 13.36
CA ARG A 209 -7.00 -6.96 12.68
C ARG A 209 -6.67 -6.93 11.18
N ASP A 210 -6.90 -8.05 10.49
CA ASP A 210 -6.52 -8.23 9.09
C ASP A 210 -7.11 -7.20 8.10
N SER A 211 -8.24 -6.58 8.45
CA SER A 211 -8.93 -5.57 7.64
C SER A 211 -8.64 -4.12 8.05
N LEU A 212 -7.86 -3.90 9.10
CA LEU A 212 -7.57 -2.56 9.64
C LEU A 212 -6.27 -1.99 9.06
N ALA A 213 -6.04 -0.70 9.31
CA ALA A 213 -4.84 -0.01 8.88
C ALA A 213 -3.57 -0.70 9.38
N LEU A 214 -2.53 -0.68 8.55
CA LEU A 214 -1.17 -1.01 8.94
C LEU A 214 -0.56 0.17 9.68
N HIS A 215 0.23 -0.14 10.70
CA HIS A 215 0.89 0.82 11.56
C HIS A 215 2.39 0.54 11.65
N CYS A 216 3.17 1.61 11.66
CA CYS A 216 4.56 1.66 12.11
C CYS A 216 4.69 2.93 12.96
N GLY A 217 4.47 2.81 14.27
CA GLY A 217 4.43 3.96 15.18
C GLY A 217 3.42 5.03 14.75
N LEU A 218 3.91 6.26 14.51
CA LEU A 218 3.10 7.40 14.03
C LEU A 218 2.92 7.43 12.50
N CYS A 219 3.45 6.46 11.75
CA CYS A 219 3.12 6.28 10.35
C CYS A 219 1.99 5.25 10.20
N VAL A 220 0.83 5.70 9.71
CA VAL A 220 -0.39 4.89 9.66
C VAL A 220 -1.02 4.93 8.27
N SER A 221 -1.31 3.74 7.74
CA SER A 221 -1.90 3.58 6.41
C SER A 221 -3.30 4.24 6.34
N GLY A 222 -3.51 5.09 5.35
CA GLY A 222 -4.73 5.87 5.17
C GLY A 222 -4.95 7.02 6.18
N GLN A 223 -3.94 7.40 6.96
CA GLN A 223 -4.07 8.44 7.97
C GLN A 223 -4.28 9.84 7.37
N THR A 224 -5.34 10.51 7.80
CA THR A 224 -5.59 11.93 7.54
C THR A 224 -4.90 12.81 8.58
N ILE A 225 -4.81 14.11 8.29
CA ILE A 225 -4.26 15.11 9.24
C ILE A 225 -5.06 15.10 10.55
N SER A 226 -6.39 15.19 10.46
CA SER A 226 -7.31 15.13 11.62
C SER A 226 -7.21 13.82 12.42
N ASP A 227 -7.03 12.68 11.75
CA ASP A 227 -6.84 11.38 12.41
C ASP A 227 -5.55 11.35 13.21
N CYS A 228 -4.46 11.89 12.66
CA CYS A 228 -3.19 12.04 13.36
C CYS A 228 -3.34 12.93 14.60
N THR A 229 -3.96 14.10 14.48
CA THR A 229 -4.19 15.03 15.61
C THR A 229 -4.96 14.34 16.74
N ARG A 230 -6.01 13.59 16.41
CA ARG A 230 -6.80 12.82 17.37
C ARG A 230 -6.00 11.67 18.03
N ALA A 231 -5.08 11.05 17.29
CA ALA A 231 -4.19 10.03 17.85
C ALA A 231 -3.17 10.65 18.82
N LEU A 232 -2.53 11.76 18.45
CA LEU A 232 -1.55 12.48 19.28
C LEU A 232 -2.16 13.00 20.58
N ARG A 233 -3.44 13.38 20.58
CA ARG A 233 -4.17 13.73 21.82
C ARG A 233 -4.21 12.59 22.84
N LYS A 234 -4.10 11.33 22.43
CA LYS A 234 -4.13 10.16 23.31
C LYS A 234 -2.74 9.68 23.74
N ILE A 235 -1.70 10.02 22.99
CA ILE A 235 -0.30 9.60 23.23
C ILE A 235 0.32 10.49 24.32
N SER A 236 1.15 9.95 25.21
CA SER A 236 1.81 10.74 26.27
C SER A 236 3.12 11.35 25.83
N THR A 237 3.92 10.63 25.03
CA THR A 237 5.26 11.08 24.65
C THR A 237 5.57 10.76 23.18
N ILE A 238 6.28 11.69 22.54
CA ILE A 238 6.83 11.56 21.19
C ILE A 238 8.31 12.00 21.21
N SER A 239 9.01 11.84 20.11
CA SER A 239 10.37 12.36 19.95
C SER A 239 10.43 13.88 20.01
N ASN A 240 11.58 14.42 20.42
CA ASN A 240 11.84 15.85 20.49
C ASN A 240 12.01 16.53 19.12
N ARG A 241 12.20 15.76 18.05
CA ARG A 241 12.19 16.24 16.67
C ARG A 241 11.25 15.38 15.85
N VAL A 242 10.43 16.01 15.02
CA VAL A 242 9.43 15.32 14.19
C VAL A 242 9.48 15.80 12.74
N MET A 243 9.20 14.89 11.82
CA MET A 243 9.00 15.18 10.41
C MET A 243 7.60 14.75 10.00
N ILE A 244 6.85 15.64 9.37
CA ILE A 244 5.44 15.43 9.02
C ILE A 244 5.28 15.33 7.51
N LEU A 245 4.73 14.22 7.03
CA LEU A 245 4.20 14.07 5.67
C LEU A 245 2.77 13.54 5.74
N LEU A 246 1.80 14.46 5.75
CA LEU A 246 0.37 14.17 5.82
C LEU A 246 -0.41 15.01 4.82
N GLY A 247 -1.60 14.54 4.45
CA GLY A 247 -2.53 15.23 3.56
C GLY A 247 -2.83 14.49 2.26
N SER A 248 -2.08 13.46 1.88
CA SER A 248 -2.43 12.66 0.68
C SER A 248 -3.78 11.99 0.85
N ALA A 249 -4.03 11.40 2.03
CA ALA A 249 -5.30 10.75 2.36
C ALA A 249 -6.47 11.75 2.30
N ASP A 250 -6.28 12.96 2.82
CA ASP A 250 -7.25 14.05 2.77
C ASP A 250 -7.62 14.42 1.33
N ILE A 251 -6.60 14.58 0.46
CA ILE A 251 -6.82 14.86 -0.96
C ILE A 251 -7.57 13.71 -1.64
N TYR A 252 -7.21 12.46 -1.36
CA TYR A 252 -7.93 11.31 -1.91
C TYR A 252 -9.40 11.28 -1.46
N ASN A 253 -9.68 11.71 -0.23
CA ASN A 253 -11.02 11.86 0.34
C ASN A 253 -11.77 13.12 -0.15
N ASN A 254 -11.16 13.93 -1.03
CA ASN A 254 -11.69 15.20 -1.54
C ASN A 254 -11.84 16.32 -0.49
N ALA A 255 -10.95 16.35 0.50
CA ALA A 255 -10.83 17.51 1.37
C ALA A 255 -10.42 18.76 0.57
N THR A 256 -10.94 19.91 1.00
CA THR A 256 -10.56 21.21 0.47
C THR A 256 -9.25 21.70 1.09
N CYS A 257 -8.59 22.65 0.43
CA CYS A 257 -7.36 23.25 0.95
C CYS A 257 -7.59 23.90 2.33
N ASP A 258 -8.72 24.58 2.53
CA ASP A 258 -9.02 25.28 3.78
C ASP A 258 -9.22 24.29 4.94
N GLU A 259 -9.91 23.17 4.70
CA GLU A 259 -10.04 22.08 5.69
C GLU A 259 -8.68 21.52 6.07
N MET A 260 -7.82 21.23 5.09
CA MET A 260 -6.47 20.71 5.34
C MET A 260 -5.59 21.71 6.09
N ILE A 261 -5.68 23.01 5.79
CA ILE A 261 -4.96 24.07 6.50
C ILE A 261 -5.40 24.14 7.97
N ASN A 262 -6.70 24.11 8.22
CA ASN A 262 -7.25 24.13 9.58
C ASN A 262 -6.79 22.90 10.37
N ASP A 263 -6.90 21.71 9.78
CA ASP A 263 -6.46 20.45 10.40
C ASP A 263 -4.95 20.46 10.69
N MET A 264 -4.12 20.96 9.76
CA MET A 264 -2.67 21.02 9.94
C MET A 264 -2.28 22.07 11.00
N THR A 265 -2.98 23.20 11.04
CA THR A 265 -2.75 24.23 12.06
C THR A 265 -3.11 23.69 13.45
N GLU A 266 -4.21 22.94 13.57
CA GLU A 266 -4.57 22.25 14.81
C GLU A 266 -3.51 21.21 15.21
N LEU A 267 -2.99 20.44 14.24
CA LEU A 267 -1.92 19.47 14.47
C LEU A 267 -0.66 20.16 15.03
N LEU A 268 -0.20 21.24 14.40
CA LEU A 268 0.96 22.01 14.84
C LEU A 268 0.77 22.62 16.23
N GLN A 269 -0.44 23.12 16.52
CA GLN A 269 -0.79 23.61 17.86
C GLN A 269 -0.72 22.50 18.91
N VAL A 270 -1.18 21.28 18.61
CA VAL A 270 -1.06 20.13 19.53
C VAL A 270 0.40 19.79 19.79
N LEU A 271 1.24 19.77 18.75
CA LEU A 271 2.68 19.50 18.87
C LEU A 271 3.39 20.52 19.78
N ARG A 272 3.05 21.80 19.64
CA ARG A 272 3.62 22.87 20.47
C ARG A 272 3.07 22.90 21.89
N SER A 273 1.75 22.83 22.05
CA SER A 273 1.10 23.01 23.35
C SER A 273 1.25 21.79 24.26
N LYS A 274 1.10 20.59 23.72
CA LYS A 274 1.11 19.35 24.50
C LYS A 274 2.50 18.75 24.64
N PHE A 275 3.30 18.79 23.57
CA PHE A 275 4.63 18.16 23.54
C PHE A 275 5.77 19.17 23.64
N HIS A 276 5.47 20.47 23.72
CA HIS A 276 6.44 21.56 23.89
C HIS A 276 7.54 21.57 22.84
N LEU A 277 7.22 21.14 21.61
CA LEU A 277 8.13 21.21 20.48
C LEU A 277 8.32 22.66 20.02
N SER A 278 9.57 23.06 19.77
CA SER A 278 9.86 24.31 19.07
C SER A 278 9.54 24.19 17.59
N ASN A 279 9.24 25.29 16.92
CA ASN A 279 8.96 25.27 15.48
C ASN A 279 10.15 24.72 14.66
N SER A 280 11.39 25.01 15.09
CA SER A 280 12.62 24.46 14.49
C SER A 280 12.76 22.94 14.61
N ALA A 281 12.04 22.32 15.56
CA ALA A 281 12.05 20.87 15.77
C ALA A 281 10.97 20.15 14.96
N ILE A 282 10.08 20.89 14.28
CA ILE A 282 8.98 20.36 13.47
C ILE A 282 9.32 20.62 12.00
N THR A 283 9.72 19.59 11.27
CA THR A 283 9.95 19.67 9.83
C THR A 283 8.70 19.24 9.08
N ILE A 284 8.26 20.04 8.10
CA ILE A 284 7.04 19.78 7.32
C ILE A 284 7.41 19.45 5.87
N CYS A 285 6.95 18.33 5.35
CA CYS A 285 7.16 17.95 3.96
C CYS A 285 5.98 18.42 3.10
N THR A 286 6.26 18.93 1.91
CA THR A 286 5.19 19.07 0.89
C THR A 286 4.71 17.68 0.48
N ILE A 287 3.42 17.57 0.13
CA ILE A 287 2.84 16.31 -0.35
C ILE A 287 3.45 16.02 -1.73
N PRO A 288 4.05 14.85 -1.98
CA PRO A 288 4.60 14.53 -3.28
C PRO A 288 3.49 14.47 -4.35
N PRO A 289 3.84 14.51 -5.65
CA PRO A 289 2.84 14.41 -6.69
C PRO A 289 2.08 13.08 -6.58
N LEU A 290 0.76 13.16 -6.53
CA LEU A 290 -0.09 11.98 -6.51
C LEU A 290 -0.22 11.45 -7.94
N ALA A 291 0.61 10.49 -8.33
CA ALA A 291 0.77 10.06 -9.73
C ALA A 291 -0.51 9.46 -10.37
N ASN A 292 -1.54 9.11 -9.60
CA ASN A 292 -2.85 8.71 -10.13
C ASN A 292 -3.90 9.84 -10.12
N VAL A 293 -3.56 11.05 -9.68
CA VAL A 293 -4.44 12.21 -9.64
C VAL A 293 -4.00 13.19 -10.74
N ALA A 294 -4.60 13.04 -11.92
CA ALA A 294 -4.31 13.91 -13.05
C ALA A 294 -5.16 15.20 -13.01
N ILE A 295 -4.55 16.35 -13.28
CA ILE A 295 -5.18 17.69 -13.27
C ILE A 295 -6.49 17.73 -14.07
N CYS A 296 -6.50 17.16 -15.28
CA CYS A 296 -7.67 17.21 -16.15
C CYS A 296 -8.84 16.32 -15.65
N ALA A 297 -8.53 15.22 -14.96
CA ALA A 297 -9.54 14.27 -14.49
C ALA A 297 -10.01 14.57 -13.06
N HIS A 298 -9.14 15.17 -12.24
CA HIS A 298 -9.33 15.34 -10.80
C HIS A 298 -9.06 16.78 -10.37
N LYS A 299 -9.73 17.75 -11.03
CA LYS A 299 -9.50 19.19 -10.84
C LYS A 299 -9.50 19.63 -9.38
N SER A 300 -10.50 19.22 -8.60
CA SER A 300 -10.63 19.61 -7.19
C SER A 300 -9.48 19.08 -6.34
N GLN A 301 -9.10 17.81 -6.54
CA GLN A 301 -8.01 17.17 -5.80
C GLN A 301 -6.65 17.77 -6.18
N SER A 302 -6.42 18.03 -7.47
CA SER A 302 -5.21 18.71 -7.93
C SER A 302 -5.13 20.13 -7.41
N LEU A 303 -6.24 20.88 -7.41
CA LEU A 303 -6.28 22.24 -6.84
C LEU A 303 -5.97 22.21 -5.34
N ALA A 304 -6.57 21.29 -4.58
CA ALA A 304 -6.27 21.12 -3.16
C ALA A 304 -4.78 20.79 -2.93
N LEU A 305 -4.22 19.86 -3.69
CA LEU A 305 -2.79 19.50 -3.63
C LEU A 305 -1.88 20.71 -3.86
N PHE A 306 -2.10 21.47 -4.93
CA PHE A 306 -1.27 22.62 -5.27
C PHE A 306 -1.41 23.74 -4.23
N SER A 307 -2.64 24.09 -3.87
CA SER A 307 -2.90 25.16 -2.90
C SER A 307 -2.34 24.81 -1.52
N PHE A 308 -2.50 23.57 -1.07
CA PHE A 308 -1.99 23.13 0.22
C PHE A 308 -0.45 23.08 0.24
N ASN A 309 0.20 22.58 -0.82
CA ASN A 309 1.65 22.62 -0.92
C ASN A 309 2.20 24.05 -0.97
N ASN A 310 1.51 24.99 -1.63
CA ASN A 310 1.89 26.40 -1.61
C ASN A 310 1.76 27.01 -0.22
N TRP A 311 0.72 26.64 0.53
CA TRP A 311 0.60 27.02 1.93
C TRP A 311 1.74 26.45 2.78
N ILE A 312 2.10 25.16 2.63
CA ILE A 312 3.26 24.55 3.31
C ILE A 312 4.53 25.33 3.00
N ARG A 313 4.81 25.64 1.73
CA ARG A 313 5.98 26.44 1.33
C ARG A 313 6.01 27.80 2.01
N SER A 314 4.84 28.44 2.15
CA SER A 314 4.77 29.74 2.83
C SER A 314 5.20 29.67 4.30
N LEU A 315 5.13 28.51 4.96
CA LEU A 315 5.62 28.32 6.32
C LEU A 315 7.15 28.37 6.42
N ALA A 316 7.87 28.22 5.32
CA ALA A 316 9.33 28.39 5.28
C ALA A 316 9.76 29.86 5.14
N ASP A 317 8.82 30.79 4.91
CA ASP A 317 9.15 32.20 4.72
C ASP A 317 9.81 32.80 5.97
N ASP A 318 10.74 33.72 5.73
CA ASP A 318 11.41 34.46 6.79
C ASP A 318 10.39 35.28 7.60
N ALA A 319 10.31 34.98 8.90
CA ALA A 319 9.45 35.68 9.84
C ALA A 319 9.72 37.19 9.88
N SER A 320 10.92 37.63 9.49
CA SER A 320 11.28 39.06 9.42
C SER A 320 10.53 39.83 8.32
N ARG A 321 10.00 39.12 7.31
CA ARG A 321 9.29 39.70 6.16
C ARG A 321 7.77 39.68 6.32
N ARG A 322 7.26 39.07 7.39
CA ARG A 322 5.83 38.92 7.67
C ARG A 322 5.48 39.47 9.05
N ASP A 323 4.19 39.45 9.35
CA ASP A 323 3.65 39.84 10.64
C ASP A 323 4.37 39.08 11.79
N PRO A 324 4.66 39.73 12.94
CA PRO A 324 5.30 39.08 14.10
C PRO A 324 4.58 37.83 14.62
N SER A 325 3.31 37.62 14.28
CA SER A 325 2.54 36.43 14.59
C SER A 325 2.80 35.23 13.65
N PHE A 326 3.57 35.42 12.58
CA PHE A 326 3.84 34.37 11.60
C PHE A 326 4.85 33.34 12.14
N GLU A 327 4.44 32.09 12.19
CA GLU A 327 5.28 30.99 12.66
C GLU A 327 6.02 30.34 11.48
N SER A 328 7.35 30.40 11.50
CA SER A 328 8.19 29.73 10.49
C SER A 328 8.59 28.32 10.91
N TYR A 329 8.65 27.41 9.94
CA TYR A 329 8.99 25.99 10.11
C TYR A 329 9.98 25.54 9.04
N PRO A 330 10.93 24.63 9.35
CA PRO A 330 11.71 23.94 8.33
C PRO A 330 10.81 23.16 7.37
N VAL A 331 11.00 23.33 6.06
CA VAL A 331 10.21 22.66 5.03
C VAL A 331 11.10 21.85 4.09
N VAL A 332 10.68 20.62 3.77
CA VAL A 332 11.30 19.78 2.73
C VAL A 332 10.35 19.69 1.54
N ASP A 333 10.75 20.23 0.38
CA ASP A 333 9.90 20.19 -0.82
C ASP A 333 10.06 18.87 -1.59
N LEU A 334 9.29 17.86 -1.15
CA LEU A 334 9.19 16.60 -1.87
C LEU A 334 8.45 16.75 -3.20
N PHE A 335 7.46 17.65 -3.30
CA PHE A 335 6.70 17.86 -4.52
C PHE A 335 7.59 18.23 -5.71
N GLU A 336 8.42 19.27 -5.54
CA GLU A 336 9.36 19.73 -6.56
C GLU A 336 10.36 18.63 -6.91
N SER A 337 10.86 17.91 -5.91
CA SER A 337 11.84 16.83 -6.07
C SER A 337 11.37 15.64 -6.92
N PHE A 338 10.05 15.48 -7.12
CA PHE A 338 9.44 14.42 -7.92
C PHE A 338 8.73 14.94 -9.17
N CYS A 339 8.96 16.21 -9.52
CA CYS A 339 8.50 16.83 -10.75
C CYS A 339 9.69 17.13 -11.67
N ASN A 340 9.39 17.30 -12.96
CA ASN A 340 10.33 17.88 -13.91
C ASN A 340 10.29 19.41 -13.88
N GLU A 341 11.10 20.05 -14.75
CA GLU A 341 11.21 21.51 -14.88
C GLU A 341 9.87 22.23 -15.16
N THR A 342 8.87 21.52 -15.68
CA THR A 342 7.54 22.07 -15.95
C THR A 342 6.53 21.80 -14.84
N TYR A 343 6.99 21.36 -13.66
CA TYR A 343 6.14 21.00 -12.51
C TYR A 343 5.14 19.89 -12.82
N THR A 344 5.48 19.01 -13.76
CA THR A 344 4.70 17.81 -14.06
C THR A 344 5.33 16.58 -13.41
N THR A 345 4.49 15.65 -12.94
CA THR A 345 4.92 14.44 -12.26
C THR A 345 5.87 13.61 -13.12
N GLU A 346 7.05 13.33 -12.60
CA GLU A 346 8.00 12.43 -13.25
C GLU A 346 7.73 10.98 -12.81
N TYR A 347 7.00 10.24 -13.66
CA TYR A 347 6.50 8.90 -13.36
C TYR A 347 7.59 7.85 -13.12
N ASP A 348 8.84 8.11 -13.51
CA ASP A 348 9.98 7.20 -13.33
C ASP A 348 10.34 7.00 -11.84
N TRP A 349 9.87 7.87 -10.94
CA TRP A 349 10.02 7.72 -9.49
C TRP A 349 8.91 6.89 -8.82
N PHE A 350 7.85 6.56 -9.57
CA PHE A 350 6.63 5.96 -9.06
C PHE A 350 6.45 4.51 -9.50
N GLN A 351 5.57 3.80 -8.82
CA GLN A 351 5.14 2.47 -9.25
C GLN A 351 4.29 2.55 -10.51
N THR A 352 4.37 1.51 -11.34
CA THR A 352 3.62 1.43 -12.61
C THR A 352 2.12 1.24 -12.41
N GLN A 353 1.69 0.72 -11.27
CA GLN A 353 0.29 0.42 -10.97
C GLN A 353 -0.09 0.96 -9.60
N ALA A 354 -1.30 1.51 -9.51
CA ALA A 354 -1.88 1.87 -8.24
C ALA A 354 -2.12 0.61 -7.39
N ARG A 355 -1.79 0.69 -6.10
CA ARG A 355 -2.02 -0.36 -5.13
C ARG A 355 -3.08 0.07 -4.16
N ARG A 356 -3.96 -0.86 -3.79
CA ARG A 356 -4.85 -0.66 -2.66
C ARG A 356 -4.03 -0.72 -1.38
N VAL A 357 -4.11 0.33 -0.58
CA VAL A 357 -3.50 0.40 0.76
C VAL A 357 -4.54 0.04 1.82
N SER A 358 -4.10 -0.24 3.03
CA SER A 358 -4.99 -0.48 4.17
C SER A 358 -5.54 0.84 4.72
N GLY A 359 -6.54 0.80 5.60
CA GLY A 359 -7.05 2.03 6.25
C GLY A 359 -7.87 2.98 5.37
N THR A 360 -7.79 2.88 4.04
CA THR A 360 -8.57 3.72 3.10
C THR A 360 -9.18 2.91 1.94
N ARG A 361 -10.17 3.50 1.28
CA ARG A 361 -10.81 2.95 0.07
C ARG A 361 -10.07 3.33 -1.21
N HIS A 362 -9.15 4.28 -1.12
CA HIS A 362 -8.42 4.82 -2.26
C HIS A 362 -7.18 3.98 -2.58
N SER A 363 -6.83 3.94 -3.87
CA SER A 363 -5.60 3.31 -4.32
C SER A 363 -4.52 4.38 -4.49
N TYR A 364 -3.31 4.05 -4.07
CA TYR A 364 -2.16 4.96 -4.12
C TYR A 364 -1.21 4.51 -5.22
N VAL A 365 -0.58 5.47 -5.88
CA VAL A 365 0.63 5.21 -6.67
C VAL A 365 1.80 5.71 -5.85
N LEU A 366 2.42 4.79 -5.10
CA LEU A 366 3.54 5.08 -4.21
C LEU A 366 4.87 5.08 -4.97
N TRP A 367 5.94 5.52 -4.31
CA TRP A 367 7.28 5.48 -4.88
C TRP A 367 7.74 4.04 -5.21
N ASN A 368 8.48 3.93 -6.31
CA ASN A 368 9.25 2.73 -6.61
C ASN A 368 10.59 2.73 -5.83
N ASN A 369 11.47 1.76 -6.07
CA ASN A 369 12.76 1.69 -5.37
C ASN A 369 13.58 2.99 -5.52
N LYS A 370 13.71 3.51 -6.75
CA LYS A 370 14.44 4.76 -7.02
C LYS A 370 13.80 5.95 -6.30
N GLY A 371 12.48 6.07 -6.37
CA GLY A 371 11.74 7.14 -5.69
C GLY A 371 11.91 7.09 -4.17
N ARG A 372 11.88 5.89 -3.57
CA ARG A 372 12.12 5.72 -2.12
C ARG A 372 13.55 6.09 -1.72
N LYS A 373 14.56 5.66 -2.48
CA LYS A 373 15.97 6.05 -2.25
C LYS A 373 16.11 7.57 -2.31
N ARG A 374 15.52 8.22 -3.31
CA ARG A 374 15.51 9.69 -3.43
C ARG A 374 14.81 10.38 -2.26
N ALA A 375 13.63 9.91 -1.86
CA ALA A 375 12.91 10.45 -0.71
C ALA A 375 13.71 10.30 0.58
N MET A 376 14.32 9.13 0.82
CA MET A 376 15.17 8.91 2.00
C MET A 376 16.39 9.82 2.01
N ASN A 377 17.02 10.06 0.86
CA ASN A 377 18.14 11.01 0.80
C ASN A 377 17.70 12.41 1.21
N LEU A 378 16.56 12.91 0.72
CA LEU A 378 16.04 14.24 1.09
C LEU A 378 15.65 14.34 2.57
N ILE A 379 15.17 13.23 3.16
CA ILE A 379 14.81 13.14 4.59
C ILE A 379 16.06 13.06 5.47
N CYS A 380 17.07 12.35 4.99
CA CYS A 380 18.30 12.07 5.73
C CYS A 380 19.47 12.98 5.37
N GLU A 381 19.28 13.94 4.46
CA GLU A 381 20.36 14.78 3.94
C GLU A 381 21.11 15.43 5.11
N GLU A 382 22.38 15.06 5.22
CA GLU A 382 23.34 15.57 6.18
C GLU A 382 23.54 17.06 5.87
N GLU A 383 23.58 17.90 6.91
CA GLU A 383 24.12 19.26 6.80
C GLU A 383 25.64 19.15 6.50
N ASP A 384 26.01 18.77 5.29
CA ASP A 384 27.38 18.86 4.76
C ASP A 384 27.70 20.32 4.35
N VAL A 385 27.35 21.27 5.22
CA VAL A 385 27.60 22.71 5.02
C VAL A 385 28.67 23.25 5.98
N GLU A 386 29.13 22.50 6.98
CA GLU A 386 30.14 23.01 7.94
C GLU A 386 31.57 22.42 7.84
N ARG A 387 31.90 21.57 6.86
CA ARG A 387 33.28 21.05 6.68
C ARG A 387 34.15 21.69 5.60
N CYS A 388 33.67 22.76 4.97
CA CYS A 388 34.47 23.58 4.05
C CYS A 388 34.70 25.02 4.53
N ARG A 389 34.90 25.25 5.83
CA ARG A 389 35.57 26.46 6.34
C ARG A 389 36.42 26.13 7.57
N SER A 390 37.51 25.39 7.35
CA SER A 390 38.65 25.51 8.27
C SER A 390 39.32 26.86 8.02
N PRO A 391 39.63 27.64 9.06
CA PRO A 391 40.32 28.91 8.92
C PRO A 391 41.77 28.63 8.54
N ASN A 392 42.21 29.10 7.37
CA ASN A 392 43.63 29.20 7.13
C ASN A 392 44.21 30.23 8.08
N SER A 393 44.80 29.71 9.14
CA SER A 393 45.79 30.36 9.97
C SER A 393 46.89 30.99 9.10
N SER A 394 47.15 32.26 9.37
CA SER A 394 48.49 32.80 9.60
C SER A 394 49.60 32.36 8.64
N SER A 395 49.98 33.25 7.73
CA SER A 395 51.38 33.43 7.37
C SER A 395 51.74 34.90 7.51
N MET A 396 52.46 35.22 8.60
CA MET A 396 53.35 36.38 8.66
C MET A 396 54.42 36.20 7.59
N GLN A 397 54.56 37.19 6.70
CA GLN A 397 55.80 37.91 6.40
C GLN A 397 55.52 39.07 5.46
#